data_AF-A0ABD3Q5M9-F1
#
_entry.id   AF-A0ABD3Q5M9-F1
#
_cell.length_a   1.000
_cell.length_b   1.000
_cell.length_c   1.000
_cell.angle_alpha   90.00
_cell.angle_beta   90.00
_cell.angle_gamma   90.00
#
_symmetry.space_group_name_H-M   'P 1'
#
loop_
_entity.id
_entity.type
_entity.pdbx_description
1 polymer ?
#
loop_
_entity_poly.entity_id
_entity_poly.type
_entity_poly.pdbx_seq_one_letter_code
_entity_poly.pdbx_strand_id
1 'polypeptide(L)'
;MMSPTQRTSIELYRDLLRLIAHVAPGSSPKSRALRTMVRSEFERSRSLLLLPTDESPADRHLKIEAMKANAIRALSNYMLYEGGIQDRNKGGKLGAAMDDYHMRNVRGMMGTATTAGDSGGGKK
;
A
#
# COMPACT_ATOMS: atom_id res chain seq x y z
N MET A 1 14.30 -19.54 12.44
CA MET A 1 13.29 -19.81 11.40
C MET A 1 12.80 -18.45 10.90
N MET A 2 13.01 -18.12 9.62
CA MET A 2 12.58 -16.82 9.09
C MET A 2 11.07 -16.85 8.81
N SER A 3 10.33 -15.89 9.37
CA SER A 3 8.89 -15.77 9.11
C SER A 3 8.66 -15.38 7.65
N PRO A 4 7.53 -15.79 7.01
CA PRO A 4 7.19 -15.39 5.64
C PRO A 4 7.08 -13.86 5.42
N THR A 5 7.14 -13.07 6.50
CA THR A 5 7.15 -11.60 6.50
C THR A 5 8.57 -11.00 6.43
N GLN A 6 9.63 -11.80 6.56
CA GLN A 6 11.02 -11.34 6.51
C GLN A 6 11.58 -11.35 5.07
N ARG A 7 10.91 -10.65 4.15
CA ARG A 7 11.54 -10.36 2.85
C ARG A 7 12.76 -9.48 3.10
N THR A 8 13.89 -9.87 2.52
CA THR A 8 15.08 -9.02 2.48
C THR A 8 14.81 -7.78 1.62
N SER A 9 15.56 -6.69 1.85
CA SER A 9 15.46 -5.47 1.03
C SER A 9 15.63 -5.76 -0.46
N ILE A 10 16.50 -6.71 -0.81
CA ILE A 10 16.80 -7.10 -2.19
C ILE A 10 15.60 -7.80 -2.83
N GLU A 11 14.97 -8.73 -2.12
CA GLU A 11 13.77 -9.42 -2.60
C GLU A 11 12.62 -8.44 -2.79
N LEU A 12 12.41 -7.53 -1.84
CA LEU A 12 11.41 -6.48 -1.95
C LEU A 12 11.65 -5.58 -3.17
N TYR A 13 12.90 -5.16 -3.41
CA TYR A 13 13.25 -4.38 -4.60
C TYR A 13 12.91 -5.12 -5.90
N ARG A 14 13.25 -6.42 -5.99
CA ARG A 14 12.93 -7.25 -7.15
C ARG A 14 11.42 -7.40 -7.35
N ASP A 15 10.67 -7.61 -6.27
CA ASP A 15 9.22 -7.75 -6.32
C ASP A 15 8.54 -6.45 -6.79
N LEU A 16 9.01 -5.29 -6.33
CA LEU A 16 8.53 -3.99 -6.81
C LEU A 16 8.84 -3.77 -8.30
N LEU A 17 9.99 -4.22 -8.80
CA LEU A 17 10.29 -4.16 -10.24
C LEU A 17 9.39 -5.05 -11.08
N ARG A 18 9.08 -6.27 -10.60
CA ARG A 18 8.11 -7.17 -11.26
C ARG A 18 6.72 -6.57 -11.28
N LEU A 19 6.30 -5.95 -10.17
CA LEU A 19 5.04 -5.23 -10.07
C LEU A 19 4.97 -4.11 -11.13
N ILE A 20 6.02 -3.29 -11.26
CA ILE A 20 6.04 -2.21 -12.26
C ILE A 20 5.91 -2.78 -13.68
N ALA A 21 6.58 -3.89 -13.98
CA ALA A 21 6.47 -4.54 -15.28
C ALA A 21 5.04 -5.03 -15.58
N HIS A 22 4.28 -5.42 -14.54
CA HIS A 22 2.88 -5.78 -14.66
C HIS A 22 1.95 -4.56 -14.84
N VAL A 23 2.12 -3.53 -13.99
CA VAL A 23 1.27 -2.31 -13.98
C VAL A 23 1.50 -1.41 -15.19
N ALA A 24 2.74 -1.32 -15.64
CA ALA A 24 3.18 -0.44 -16.72
C ALA A 24 4.18 -1.18 -17.60
N PRO A 25 3.71 -2.09 -18.47
CA PRO A 25 4.59 -2.90 -19.31
C PRO A 25 5.44 -2.05 -20.26
N GLY A 26 6.61 -2.58 -20.60
CA GLY A 26 7.55 -1.95 -21.51
C GLY A 26 8.24 -0.69 -20.96
N SER A 27 8.56 0.22 -21.88
CA SER A 27 9.37 1.42 -21.62
C SER A 27 8.56 2.72 -21.53
N SER A 28 7.26 2.61 -21.21
CA SER A 28 6.38 3.77 -21.11
C SER A 28 6.91 4.84 -20.13
N PRO A 29 6.59 6.13 -20.33
CA PRO A 29 6.98 7.19 -19.40
C PRO A 29 6.61 6.87 -17.95
N LYS A 30 5.41 6.30 -17.73
CA LYS A 30 4.95 5.83 -16.43
C LYS A 30 5.89 4.76 -15.84
N SER A 31 6.24 3.74 -16.64
CA SER A 31 7.12 2.65 -16.21
C SER A 31 8.53 3.16 -15.84
N ARG A 32 9.07 4.11 -16.62
CA ARG A 32 10.34 4.78 -16.32
C ARG A 32 10.27 5.57 -15.02
N ALA A 33 9.25 6.40 -14.85
CA ALA A 33 9.05 7.20 -13.64
C ALA A 33 8.94 6.31 -12.38
N LEU A 34 8.16 5.24 -12.44
CA LEU A 34 8.00 4.30 -11.33
C LEU A 34 9.31 3.58 -10.98
N ARG A 35 10.08 3.14 -11.98
CA ARG A 35 11.40 2.52 -11.75
C ARG A 35 12.38 3.50 -11.12
N THR A 36 12.42 4.74 -11.59
CA THR A 36 13.26 5.80 -11.01
C THR A 36 12.86 6.06 -9.56
N MET A 37 11.56 6.24 -9.29
CA MET A 37 11.05 6.47 -7.94
C MET A 37 11.46 5.35 -6.97
N VAL A 38 11.24 4.08 -7.34
CA VAL A 38 11.65 2.95 -6.48
C VAL A 38 13.15 2.94 -6.25
N ARG A 39 13.97 3.20 -7.28
CA ARG A 39 15.43 3.29 -7.11
C ARG A 39 15.81 4.40 -6.12
N SER A 40 15.25 5.59 -6.28
CA SER A 40 15.54 6.73 -5.41
C SER A 40 15.16 6.48 -3.95
N GLU A 41 14.06 5.78 -3.68
CA GLU A 41 13.66 5.40 -2.31
C GLU A 41 14.64 4.42 -1.66
N PHE A 42 15.13 3.43 -2.43
CA PHE A 42 16.14 2.48 -1.95
C PHE A 42 17.51 3.14 -1.77
N GLU A 43 17.88 4.07 -2.65
CA GLU A 43 19.10 4.87 -2.50
C GLU A 43 19.04 5.76 -1.27
N ARG A 44 17.91 6.43 -1.01
CA ARG A 44 17.71 7.23 0.21
C ARG A 44 17.88 6.36 1.47
N SER A 45 17.28 5.18 1.47
CA SER A 45 17.40 4.23 2.58
C SER A 45 18.84 3.75 2.79
N ARG A 46 19.60 3.54 1.70
CA ARG A 46 21.03 3.22 1.77
C ARG A 46 21.85 4.38 2.33
N SER A 47 21.56 5.60 1.89
CA SER A 47 22.20 6.82 2.37
C SER A 47 22.01 7.01 3.88
N LEU A 48 20.82 6.71 4.41
CA LEU A 48 20.56 6.73 5.86
C LEU A 48 21.49 5.79 6.65
N LEU A 49 21.90 4.65 6.08
CA LEU A 49 22.84 3.74 6.75
C LEU A 49 24.29 4.21 6.69
N LEU A 50 24.69 4.85 5.60
CA LEU A 50 26.10 5.10 5.27
C LEU A 50 26.59 6.50 5.65
N LEU A 51 25.71 7.50 5.70
CA LEU A 51 26.11 8.87 6.03
C LEU A 51 26.17 9.10 7.54
N PRO A 52 27.13 9.92 8.01
CA PRO A 52 27.11 10.45 9.37
C PRO A 52 25.84 11.30 9.56
N THR A 53 25.09 11.00 10.61
CA THR A 53 23.88 11.72 11.00
C THR A 53 23.84 11.82 12.53
N ASP A 54 23.10 12.77 13.07
CA ASP A 54 22.89 12.90 14.53
C ASP A 54 22.02 11.76 15.12
N GLU A 55 21.39 10.95 14.28
CA GLU A 55 20.53 9.83 14.69
C GLU A 55 21.31 8.57 15.07
N SER A 56 20.84 7.87 16.11
CA SER A 56 21.47 6.63 16.55
C SER A 56 21.34 5.51 15.48
N PRO A 57 22.29 4.56 15.42
CA PRO A 57 22.15 3.39 14.56
C PRO A 57 20.83 2.61 14.75
N ALA A 58 20.33 2.51 15.99
CA ALA A 58 19.10 1.80 16.29
C ALA A 58 17.87 2.50 15.68
N ASP A 59 17.80 3.83 15.77
CA ASP A 59 16.70 4.62 15.21
C ASP A 59 16.66 4.53 13.68
N ARG A 60 17.84 4.54 13.05
CA ARG A 60 17.96 4.38 11.59
C ARG A 60 17.48 3.00 11.13
N HIS A 61 17.81 1.95 11.88
CA HIS A 61 17.30 0.61 11.62
C HIS A 61 15.77 0.54 11.75
N LEU A 62 15.20 1.12 12.81
CA LEU A 62 13.74 1.18 13.00
C LEU A 62 13.03 1.90 11.85
N LYS A 63 13.57 3.03 11.39
CA LYS A 63 13.03 3.75 10.22
C LYS A 63 13.04 2.89 8.96
N ILE A 64 14.13 2.17 8.71
CA ILE A 64 14.25 1.30 7.54
C ILE A 64 13.26 0.13 7.61
N GLU A 65 13.08 -0.49 8.77
CA GLU A 65 12.09 -1.54 8.96
C GLU A 65 10.66 -1.02 8.79
N ALA A 66 10.36 0.19 9.28
CA ALA A 66 9.06 0.83 9.06
C ALA A 66 8.81 1.10 7.56
N MET A 67 9.80 1.59 6.83
CA MET A 67 9.72 1.80 5.38
C MET A 67 9.48 0.49 4.63
N LYS A 68 10.18 -0.58 5.00
CA LYS A 68 9.97 -1.93 4.43
C LYS A 68 8.56 -2.43 4.71
N ALA A 69 8.09 -2.35 5.96
CA ALA A 69 6.76 -2.81 6.35
C ALA A 69 5.67 -2.07 5.56
N ASN A 70 5.81 -0.75 5.38
CA ASN A 70 4.90 0.05 4.58
C ASN A 70 4.89 -0.37 3.10
N ALA A 71 6.07 -0.61 2.51
CA ALA A 71 6.19 -1.07 1.13
C ALA A 71 5.58 -2.48 0.92
N ILE A 72 5.84 -3.41 1.84
CA ILE A 72 5.23 -4.75 1.83
C ILE A 72 3.71 -4.64 1.93
N ARG A 73 3.20 -3.82 2.84
CA ARG A 73 1.75 -3.61 3.01
C ARG A 73 1.12 -3.07 1.72
N ALA A 74 1.74 -2.08 1.09
CA ALA A 74 1.28 -1.52 -0.17
C ALA A 74 1.26 -2.57 -1.30
N LEU A 75 2.33 -3.37 -1.41
CA LEU A 75 2.41 -4.47 -2.37
C LEU A 75 1.30 -5.50 -2.14
N SER A 76 1.09 -5.93 -0.90
CA SER A 76 0.04 -6.88 -0.52
C SER A 76 -1.35 -6.34 -0.85
N ASN A 77 -1.62 -5.07 -0.57
CA ASN A 77 -2.90 -4.44 -0.90
C ASN A 77 -3.15 -4.40 -2.41
N TYR A 78 -2.11 -4.11 -3.19
CA TYR A 78 -2.21 -4.13 -4.65
C TYR A 78 -2.50 -5.54 -5.18
N MET A 79 -1.78 -6.56 -4.68
CA MET A 79 -2.01 -7.94 -5.10
C MET A 79 -3.43 -8.42 -4.75
N LEU A 80 -3.93 -8.04 -3.58
CA LEU A 80 -5.30 -8.35 -3.16
C LEU A 80 -6.33 -7.69 -4.09
N TYR A 81 -6.12 -6.42 -4.46
CA TYR A 81 -6.99 -5.69 -5.37
C TYR A 81 -7.02 -6.29 -6.77
N GLU A 82 -5.85 -6.58 -7.36
CA GLU A 82 -5.78 -7.25 -8.68
C GLU A 82 -6.41 -8.64 -8.64
N GLY A 83 -6.17 -9.40 -7.57
CA GLY A 83 -6.81 -10.69 -7.36
C GLY A 83 -8.33 -10.58 -7.32
N GLY A 84 -8.86 -9.58 -6.63
CA GLY A 84 -10.29 -9.27 -6.57
C GLY A 84 -10.88 -8.92 -7.94
N ILE A 85 -10.19 -8.10 -8.75
CA ILE A 85 -10.64 -7.75 -10.11
C ILE A 85 -10.69 -9.00 -11.00
N GLN A 86 -9.61 -9.79 -11.01
CA GLN A 86 -9.54 -10.98 -11.86
C GLN A 86 -10.59 -12.02 -11.46
N ASP A 87 -10.83 -12.18 -10.16
CA ASP A 87 -11.84 -13.09 -9.62
C ASP A 87 -13.26 -12.59 -9.91
N ARG A 88 -13.51 -11.28 -9.79
CA ARG A 88 -14.79 -10.65 -10.16
C ARG A 88 -15.17 -10.91 -11.62
N ASN A 89 -14.22 -10.75 -12.54
CA ASN A 89 -14.44 -11.02 -13.96
C ASN A 89 -14.76 -12.50 -14.26
N LYS A 90 -14.50 -13.40 -13.32
CA LYS A 90 -14.79 -14.83 -13.40
C LYS A 90 -15.96 -15.26 -12.52
N GLY A 91 -16.66 -14.33 -11.87
CA GLY A 91 -17.78 -14.61 -10.96
C GLY A 91 -17.37 -15.22 -9.62
N GLY A 92 -16.13 -15.01 -9.19
CA GLY A 92 -15.60 -15.59 -7.97
C GLY A 92 -15.99 -14.85 -6.68
N LYS A 93 -15.77 -15.53 -5.54
CA LYS A 93 -16.21 -15.11 -4.21
C LYS A 93 -15.41 -13.93 -3.64
N LEU A 94 -14.15 -13.77 -4.04
CA LEU A 94 -13.30 -12.67 -3.56
C LEU A 94 -13.74 -11.35 -4.20
N GLY A 95 -14.02 -11.35 -5.50
CA GLY A 95 -14.56 -10.20 -6.20
C GLY A 95 -15.88 -9.70 -5.59
N ALA A 96 -16.82 -10.63 -5.34
CA ALA A 96 -18.10 -10.32 -4.70
C ALA A 96 -17.93 -9.76 -3.27
N ALA A 97 -17.02 -10.33 -2.47
CA ALA A 97 -16.75 -9.85 -1.12
C ALA A 97 -16.14 -8.44 -1.08
N MET A 98 -15.29 -8.09 -2.06
CA MET A 98 -14.75 -6.74 -2.18
C MET A 98 -15.81 -5.71 -2.58
N ASP A 99 -16.72 -6.07 -3.49
CA ASP A 99 -17.85 -5.21 -3.87
C ASP A 99 -18.80 -4.97 -2.70
N ASP A 100 -19.13 -6.01 -1.93
CA ASP A 100 -19.95 -5.91 -0.72
C ASP A 100 -19.30 -5.00 0.35
N TYR A 101 -18.00 -5.15 0.56
CA TYR A 101 -17.25 -4.29 1.48
C TYR A 101 -17.28 -2.83 1.02
N HIS A 102 -17.06 -2.59 -0.29
CA HIS A 102 -17.09 -1.26 -0.85
C HIS A 102 -18.49 -0.62 -0.73
N MET A 103 -19.54 -1.36 -1.08
CA MET A 103 -20.93 -0.90 -0.95
C MET A 103 -21.34 -0.60 0.50
N ARG A 104 -20.92 -1.43 1.46
CA ARG A 104 -21.17 -1.18 2.89
C ARG A 104 -20.50 0.09 3.38
N ASN A 105 -19.25 0.32 2.97
CA ASN A 105 -18.53 1.54 3.36
C ASN A 105 -19.15 2.80 2.75
N VAL A 106 -19.50 2.76 1.46
CA VAL A 106 -20.19 3.89 0.79
C VAL A 106 -21.55 4.17 1.45
N ARG A 107 -22.32 3.13 1.77
CA ARG A 107 -23.61 3.26 2.45
C ARG A 107 -23.46 3.82 3.86
N GLY A 108 -22.42 3.41 4.59
CA GLY A 108 -22.08 3.94 5.92
C GLY A 108 -21.71 5.43 5.89
N MET A 109 -21.08 5.92 4.82
CA MET A 109 -20.77 7.34 4.65
C MET A 109 -21.99 8.20 4.25
N MET A 110 -22.96 7.64 3.53
CA MET A 110 -24.22 8.33 3.22
C MET A 110 -25.16 8.45 4.44
N GLY A 111 -25.13 7.48 5.35
CA GLY A 111 -25.97 7.49 6.56
C GLY A 111 -25.52 8.49 7.64
N THR A 112 -24.23 8.84 7.69
CA THR A 112 -23.69 9.82 8.64
C THR A 112 -23.83 11.27 8.17
N ALA A 113 -24.03 11.50 6.87
CA ALA A 113 -24.24 12.84 6.33
C ALA A 113 -25.65 13.40 6.61
N THR A 114 -26.63 12.55 6.98
CA THR A 114 -28.03 12.95 7.19
C THR A 114 -28.45 13.11 8.65
N THR A 115 -27.59 12.82 9.62
CA THR A 115 -27.91 12.85 11.06
C THR A 115 -27.28 14.01 11.84
N ALA A 116 -26.59 14.94 11.17
CA ALA A 116 -25.99 16.13 11.80
C ALA A 116 -26.87 17.39 11.72
N GLY A 117 -28.20 17.24 11.70
CA GLY A 117 -29.12 18.35 11.46
C GLY A 117 -30.52 18.21 12.05
N ASP A 118 -30.67 17.63 13.25
CA ASP A 118 -31.90 17.82 14.03
C ASP A 118 -31.64 17.60 15.53
N SER A 119 -31.30 18.67 16.25
CA SER A 119 -31.45 18.69 17.71
C SER A 119 -31.67 20.12 18.18
N GLY A 120 -32.94 20.46 18.46
CA GLY A 120 -33.27 21.77 19.01
C GLY A 120 -34.74 22.07 19.30
N GLY A 121 -35.64 21.07 19.34
CA GLY A 121 -37.04 21.26 19.74
C GLY A 121 -37.26 21.13 21.25
N GLY A 122 -36.83 22.12 22.03
CA GLY A 122 -37.06 22.19 23.48
C GLY A 122 -38.28 23.04 23.83
N LYS A 123 -39.44 22.40 23.99
CA LYS A 123 -40.59 22.99 24.71
C LYS A 123 -40.20 23.26 26.17
N LYS A 124 -40.40 24.48 26.65
CA LYS A 124 -41.14 24.82 27.87
C LYS A 124 -41.45 26.31 27.88
#